data_AF-A0A4P5YZX0-F1
#
_entry.id   AF-A0A4P5YZX0-F1
#
_cell.length_a   1.000
_cell.length_b   1.000
_cell.length_c   1.000
_cell.angle_alpha   90.00
_cell.angle_beta   90.00
_cell.angle_gamma   90.00
#
_symmetry.space_group_name_H-M   'P 1'
#
loop_
_entity.id
_entity.type
_entity.pdbx_description
1 polymer ?
#
loop_
_entity_poly.entity_id
_entity_poly.type
_entity_poly.pdbx_seq_one_letter_code
_entity_poly.pdbx_strand_id
1 'polypeptide(L)'
;MRQSFTFLLLTLGLVAAEKPVIKVAVYDDVGATGKGIPCVSDIMGKISDIKITKLKGADIAAGGLKGYDLVMFTGGSGSAEAGGLGEKGREEVRAFVRNGGGYVGICAGAYLACSGFEWGLGVLNAKTVSPKWRRGQGEVKIDGQAFGEKLTDRGIRYSNGPIIKPDVRKDLPEFETLASFRTELALNDTPVGVMVNSPAMVRASYGLGRVFTSSPHPEQTAGLEPLVEKAVRWTARSKGLNEELWKRLEAMEVDKLWLPGAIVDWKTGLPTGQAIKDAKSKHTHCSQFVAAATERLGVYVLRPPEHGVVLLANAQFDWLASDAGKKAGWVALKDGAEAQAAANDGRLVLASLKNPDPTKSGHIAIVRPGNKDTDLLAKEGPDIMQAGGTNALRTTLRKGFGNHKKEYDQIAFYAHVVELPAAK
;
A
#
# COMPACT_ATOMS: atom_id res chain seq x y z
N MET A 1 -3.73 42.88 56.57
CA MET A 1 -3.45 41.48 56.17
C MET A 1 -4.62 40.99 55.31
N ARG A 2 -4.52 41.12 53.98
CA ARG A 2 -5.43 40.53 52.99
C ARG A 2 -4.57 40.25 51.76
N GLN A 3 -4.12 39.00 51.60
CA GLN A 3 -3.47 38.53 50.39
C GLN A 3 -4.56 38.09 49.42
N SER A 4 -4.72 38.82 48.32
CA SER A 4 -5.55 38.41 47.19
C SER A 4 -4.76 37.38 46.38
N PHE A 5 -5.20 36.12 46.41
CA PHE A 5 -4.72 35.10 45.48
C PHE A 5 -5.42 35.28 44.13
N THR A 6 -4.68 35.74 43.12
CA THR A 6 -5.12 35.74 41.73
C THR A 6 -4.93 34.33 41.18
N PHE A 7 -6.02 33.59 40.98
CA PHE A 7 -6.03 32.34 40.23
C PHE A 7 -5.81 32.65 38.75
N LEU A 8 -4.64 32.29 38.21
CA LEU A 8 -4.38 32.27 36.79
C LEU A 8 -4.98 30.99 36.21
N LEU A 9 -6.17 31.09 35.59
CA LEU A 9 -6.71 30.00 34.77
C LEU A 9 -5.85 29.87 33.51
N LEU A 10 -4.97 28.87 33.48
CA LEU A 10 -4.36 28.40 32.24
C LEU A 10 -5.44 27.66 31.42
N THR A 11 -6.01 28.34 30.43
CA THR A 11 -6.78 27.67 29.40
C THR A 11 -5.81 26.91 28.50
N LEU A 12 -5.68 25.59 28.71
CA LEU A 12 -5.12 24.71 27.68
C LEU A 12 -6.03 24.79 26.45
N GLY A 13 -5.60 25.53 25.43
CA GLY A 13 -6.22 25.46 24.12
C GLY A 13 -6.09 24.03 23.61
N LEU A 14 -7.22 23.36 23.37
CA LEU A 14 -7.26 22.20 22.48
C LEU A 14 -6.78 22.71 21.12
N VAL A 15 -5.52 22.45 20.79
CA VAL A 15 -5.09 22.48 19.40
C VAL A 15 -5.81 21.29 18.75
N ALA A 16 -6.94 21.56 18.08
CA ALA A 16 -7.55 20.58 17.21
C ALA A 16 -6.47 20.18 16.20
N ALA A 17 -6.04 18.92 16.23
CA ALA A 17 -5.12 18.40 15.23
C ALA A 17 -5.76 18.64 13.85
N GLU A 18 -5.14 19.49 13.03
CA GLU A 18 -5.61 19.71 11.67
C GLU A 18 -5.70 18.36 10.96
N LYS A 19 -6.86 18.06 10.38
CA LYS A 19 -7.02 16.83 9.60
C LYS A 19 -5.97 16.84 8.49
N PRO A 20 -5.16 15.78 8.32
CA PRO A 20 -4.18 15.73 7.25
C PRO A 20 -4.89 15.88 5.90
N VAL A 21 -4.43 16.85 5.11
CA VAL A 21 -5.02 17.19 3.82
C VAL A 21 -4.66 16.11 2.80
N ILE A 22 -5.66 15.52 2.15
CA ILE A 22 -5.47 14.57 1.04
C ILE A 22 -5.16 15.35 -0.24
N LYS A 23 -4.01 15.09 -0.84
CA LYS A 23 -3.56 15.71 -2.09
C LYS A 23 -3.81 14.77 -3.27
N VAL A 24 -4.63 15.22 -4.21
CA VAL A 24 -5.06 14.45 -5.38
C VAL A 24 -4.48 15.07 -6.65
N ALA A 25 -3.68 14.31 -7.38
CA ALA A 25 -3.26 14.66 -8.72
C ALA A 25 -4.36 14.21 -9.71
N VAL A 26 -4.97 15.14 -10.44
CA VAL A 26 -5.95 14.82 -11.50
C VAL A 26 -5.24 14.95 -12.85
N TYR A 27 -5.20 13.87 -13.63
CA TYR A 27 -4.68 13.94 -15.00
C TYR A 27 -5.60 14.80 -15.87
N ASP A 28 -5.04 15.86 -16.44
CA ASP A 28 -5.75 16.82 -17.29
C ASP A 28 -4.96 17.08 -18.56
N ASP A 29 -4.89 16.09 -19.44
CA ASP A 29 -4.14 16.19 -20.70
C ASP A 29 -4.78 15.34 -21.79
N VAL A 30 -4.06 15.12 -22.90
CA VAL A 30 -4.48 14.30 -24.05
C VAL A 30 -5.20 13.04 -23.58
N GLY A 31 -6.41 12.84 -24.11
CA GLY A 31 -7.26 11.69 -23.80
C GLY A 31 -8.31 11.95 -22.72
N ALA A 32 -8.09 12.87 -21.78
CA ALA A 32 -9.10 13.25 -20.80
C ALA A 32 -10.11 14.23 -21.43
N THR A 33 -11.41 13.93 -21.36
CA THR A 33 -12.45 14.75 -22.01
C THR A 33 -13.78 14.74 -21.26
N GLY A 34 -14.70 15.62 -21.69
CA GLY A 34 -16.06 15.68 -21.15
C GLY A 34 -16.14 16.32 -19.76
N LYS A 35 -17.10 15.88 -18.97
CA LYS A 35 -17.41 16.49 -17.66
C LYS A 35 -16.69 15.84 -16.48
N GLY A 36 -15.84 14.84 -16.71
CA GLY A 36 -15.13 14.12 -15.64
C GLY A 36 -14.34 15.07 -14.72
N ILE A 37 -13.36 15.80 -15.28
CA ILE A 37 -12.52 16.75 -14.53
C ILE A 37 -13.35 17.86 -13.86
N PRO A 38 -14.29 18.55 -14.56
CA PRO A 38 -15.17 19.52 -13.91
C PRO A 38 -15.95 18.95 -12.73
N CYS A 39 -16.61 17.80 -12.89
CA CYS A 39 -17.41 17.21 -11.83
C CYS A 39 -16.58 16.78 -10.62
N VAL A 40 -15.43 16.13 -10.81
CA VAL A 40 -14.56 15.78 -9.67
C VAL A 40 -13.98 17.02 -8.99
N SER A 41 -13.75 18.09 -9.74
CA SER A 41 -13.33 19.38 -9.19
C SER A 41 -14.42 20.03 -8.35
N ASP A 42 -15.67 19.99 -8.80
CA ASP A 42 -16.81 20.53 -8.07
C ASP A 42 -17.13 19.73 -6.81
N ILE A 43 -16.97 18.40 -6.86
CA ILE A 43 -17.17 17.53 -5.69
C ILE A 43 -16.07 17.79 -4.66
N MET A 44 -14.80 17.68 -5.07
CA MET A 44 -13.67 17.78 -4.13
C MET A 44 -13.40 19.21 -3.68
N GLY A 45 -13.69 20.22 -4.50
CA GLY A 45 -13.53 21.63 -4.14
C GLY A 45 -14.45 22.10 -3.01
N LYS A 46 -15.50 21.32 -2.68
CA LYS A 46 -16.39 21.56 -1.53
C LYS A 46 -15.86 20.94 -0.23
N ILE A 47 -14.78 20.18 -0.28
CA ILE A 47 -14.26 19.40 0.83
C ILE A 47 -12.95 20.05 1.31
N SER A 48 -12.94 20.58 2.53
CA SER A 48 -11.83 21.41 3.03
C SER A 48 -10.51 20.67 3.23
N ASP A 49 -10.55 19.36 3.48
CA ASP A 49 -9.39 18.50 3.71
C ASP A 49 -8.99 17.67 2.47
N ILE A 50 -9.49 18.03 1.28
CA ILE A 50 -9.06 17.45 -0.01
C ILE A 50 -8.61 18.57 -0.94
N LYS A 51 -7.38 18.48 -1.45
CA LYS A 51 -6.84 19.41 -2.43
C LYS A 51 -6.54 18.70 -3.73
N ILE A 52 -7.15 19.17 -4.81
CA ILE A 52 -6.88 18.66 -6.15
C ILE A 52 -5.85 19.55 -6.86
N THR A 53 -5.00 18.95 -7.68
CA THR A 53 -4.11 19.67 -8.60
C THR A 53 -4.14 18.95 -9.93
N LYS A 54 -4.31 19.71 -11.00
CA LYS A 54 -4.34 19.17 -12.36
C LYS A 54 -2.91 19.07 -12.87
N LEU A 55 -2.53 17.90 -13.39
CA LEU A 55 -1.19 17.65 -13.92
C LEU A 55 -1.27 17.23 -15.38
N LYS A 56 -0.29 17.68 -16.18
CA LYS A 56 -0.10 17.21 -17.56
C LYS A 56 0.67 15.89 -17.57
N GLY A 57 0.56 15.14 -18.68
CA GLY A 57 1.30 13.88 -18.85
C GLY A 57 2.81 14.07 -18.75
N ALA A 58 3.33 15.18 -19.28
CA ALA A 58 4.73 15.54 -19.18
C ALA A 58 5.19 15.83 -17.74
N ASP A 59 4.36 16.49 -16.92
CA ASP A 59 4.67 16.77 -15.52
C ASP A 59 4.73 15.47 -14.70
N ILE A 60 3.79 14.55 -14.96
CA ILE A 60 3.81 13.21 -14.37
C ILE A 60 5.08 12.48 -14.80
N ALA A 61 5.41 12.46 -16.10
CA ALA A 61 6.64 11.82 -16.59
C ALA A 61 7.94 12.41 -15.99
N ALA A 62 7.90 13.63 -15.47
CA ALA A 62 9.00 14.29 -14.78
C ALA A 62 9.02 14.06 -13.24
N GLY A 63 8.20 13.14 -12.72
CA GLY A 63 8.13 12.84 -11.28
C GLY A 63 7.14 13.73 -10.50
N GLY A 64 6.20 14.38 -11.20
CA GLY A 64 5.24 15.32 -10.62
C GLY A 64 4.27 14.70 -9.60
N LEU A 65 4.23 13.38 -9.45
CA LEU A 65 3.40 12.70 -8.45
C LEU A 65 4.01 12.72 -7.04
N LYS A 66 5.27 13.13 -6.88
CA LYS A 66 5.91 13.25 -5.57
C LYS A 66 5.13 14.21 -4.66
N GLY A 67 4.74 13.72 -3.49
CA GLY A 67 4.01 14.51 -2.49
C GLY A 67 2.48 14.48 -2.63
N TYR A 68 1.93 13.77 -3.62
CA TYR A 68 0.50 13.47 -3.72
C TYR A 68 0.15 12.15 -3.02
N ASP A 69 -1.11 12.00 -2.64
CA ASP A 69 -1.64 10.80 -1.99
C ASP A 69 -2.29 9.84 -2.99
N LEU A 70 -2.89 10.38 -4.05
CA LEU A 70 -3.36 9.58 -5.16
C LEU A 70 -3.35 10.35 -6.48
N VAL A 71 -3.38 9.59 -7.57
CA VAL A 71 -3.61 10.07 -8.92
C VAL A 71 -4.98 9.61 -9.42
N MET A 72 -5.69 10.50 -10.13
CA MET A 72 -7.03 10.27 -10.64
C MET A 72 -7.08 10.50 -12.16
N PHE A 73 -7.66 9.53 -12.87
CA PHE A 73 -7.96 9.58 -14.30
C PHE A 73 -9.47 9.48 -14.50
N THR A 74 -10.04 10.41 -15.27
CA THR A 74 -11.49 10.50 -15.46
C THR A 74 -11.91 9.95 -16.83
N GLY A 75 -13.07 10.35 -17.34
CA GLY A 75 -13.59 9.88 -18.63
C GLY A 75 -12.82 10.42 -19.84
N GLY A 76 -12.95 9.73 -20.97
CA GLY A 76 -12.29 10.08 -22.23
C GLY A 76 -11.86 8.86 -23.03
N SER A 77 -10.59 8.81 -23.46
CA SER A 77 -10.01 7.68 -24.19
C SER A 77 -8.79 7.14 -23.44
N GLY A 78 -8.90 5.93 -22.87
CA GLY A 78 -7.84 5.34 -22.06
C GLY A 78 -6.53 5.13 -22.83
N SER A 79 -6.59 4.78 -24.11
CA SER A 79 -5.39 4.65 -24.95
C SER A 79 -4.75 6.00 -25.27
N ALA A 80 -5.54 7.07 -25.35
CA ALA A 80 -5.03 8.43 -25.53
C ALA A 80 -4.47 9.00 -24.23
N GLU A 81 -5.06 8.69 -23.07
CA GLU A 81 -4.50 9.00 -21.74
C GLU A 81 -3.13 8.31 -21.57
N ALA A 82 -3.05 7.02 -21.91
CA ALA A 82 -1.78 6.30 -21.96
C ALA A 82 -0.77 6.93 -22.92
N GLY A 83 -1.22 7.38 -24.09
CA GLY A 83 -0.40 8.08 -25.07
C GLY A 83 0.13 9.42 -24.56
N GLY A 84 -0.71 10.20 -23.88
CA GLY A 84 -0.34 11.50 -23.29
C GLY A 84 0.64 11.38 -22.13
N LEU A 85 0.55 10.30 -21.33
CA LEU A 85 1.57 9.96 -20.33
C LEU A 85 2.91 9.54 -20.98
N GLY A 86 2.87 8.94 -22.16
CA GLY A 86 4.01 8.24 -22.74
C GLY A 86 4.49 7.07 -21.88
N GLU A 87 5.62 6.46 -22.23
CA GLU A 87 6.16 5.33 -21.46
C GLU A 87 6.64 5.75 -20.06
N LYS A 88 7.35 6.87 -19.96
CA LYS A 88 7.87 7.41 -18.69
C LYS A 88 6.75 7.77 -17.72
N GLY A 89 5.70 8.46 -18.17
CA GLY A 89 4.58 8.81 -17.31
C GLY A 89 3.80 7.59 -16.83
N ARG A 90 3.65 6.56 -17.69
CA ARG A 90 3.04 5.29 -17.27
C ARG A 90 3.87 4.55 -16.21
N GLU A 91 5.20 4.56 -16.34
CA GLU A 91 6.07 3.97 -15.30
C GLU A 91 6.04 4.80 -14.01
N GLU A 92 6.02 6.13 -14.09
CA GLU A 92 5.88 6.97 -12.90
C GLU A 92 4.57 6.64 -12.15
N VAL A 93 3.44 6.52 -12.86
CA VAL A 93 2.17 6.15 -12.22
C VAL A 93 2.27 4.76 -11.57
N ARG A 94 2.86 3.77 -12.26
CA ARG A 94 3.08 2.44 -11.67
C ARG A 94 3.96 2.51 -10.42
N ALA A 95 5.09 3.19 -10.48
CA ALA A 95 6.00 3.35 -9.36
C ALA A 95 5.33 4.07 -8.18
N PHE A 96 4.62 5.16 -8.46
CA PHE A 96 3.85 5.91 -7.47
C PHE A 96 2.85 5.02 -6.72
N VAL A 97 2.04 4.25 -7.43
CA VAL A 97 1.06 3.35 -6.80
C VAL A 97 1.76 2.20 -6.08
N ARG A 98 2.77 1.57 -6.71
CA ARG A 98 3.55 0.48 -6.10
C ARG A 98 4.17 0.88 -4.76
N ASN A 99 4.54 2.15 -4.63
CA ASN A 99 5.20 2.71 -3.46
C ASN A 99 4.23 3.34 -2.45
N GLY A 100 2.92 3.08 -2.58
CA GLY A 100 1.92 3.45 -1.57
C GLY A 100 0.94 4.53 -2.00
N GLY A 101 1.14 5.14 -3.16
CA GLY A 101 0.19 6.05 -3.77
C GLY A 101 -1.12 5.35 -4.15
N GLY A 102 -2.21 6.11 -4.19
CA GLY A 102 -3.50 5.64 -4.64
C GLY A 102 -3.74 5.86 -6.14
N TYR A 103 -4.58 5.02 -6.75
CA TYR A 103 -5.08 5.20 -8.11
C TYR A 103 -6.61 5.20 -8.12
N VAL A 104 -7.21 6.24 -8.71
CA VAL A 104 -8.64 6.26 -9.04
C VAL A 104 -8.81 6.37 -10.56
N GLY A 105 -9.52 5.41 -11.16
CA GLY A 105 -9.85 5.43 -12.59
C GLY A 105 -11.35 5.38 -12.82
N ILE A 106 -11.90 6.34 -13.57
CA ILE A 106 -13.33 6.37 -13.92
C ILE A 106 -13.47 6.28 -15.44
N CYS A 107 -14.29 5.37 -15.95
CA CYS A 107 -14.51 5.15 -17.38
C CYS A 107 -13.19 4.91 -18.14
N ALA A 108 -12.61 5.93 -18.80
CA ALA A 108 -11.34 5.81 -19.51
C ALA A 108 -10.18 5.50 -18.56
N GLY A 109 -10.15 6.16 -17.41
CA GLY A 109 -9.22 5.80 -16.34
C GLY A 109 -9.39 4.36 -15.83
N ALA A 110 -10.59 3.76 -15.93
CA ALA A 110 -10.79 2.35 -15.58
C ALA A 110 -10.22 1.42 -16.66
N TYR A 111 -10.33 1.77 -17.95
CA TYR A 111 -9.62 1.07 -19.01
C TYR A 111 -8.10 1.16 -18.82
N LEU A 112 -7.59 2.36 -18.53
CA LEU A 112 -6.17 2.63 -18.34
C LEU A 112 -5.54 1.77 -17.23
N ALA A 113 -6.28 1.46 -16.16
CA ALA A 113 -5.80 0.62 -15.07
C ALA A 113 -5.57 -0.85 -15.45
N CYS A 114 -6.36 -1.38 -16.40
CA CYS A 114 -6.43 -2.80 -16.72
C CYS A 114 -5.09 -3.35 -17.26
N SER A 115 -4.74 -4.58 -16.85
CA SER A 115 -3.59 -5.33 -17.35
C SER A 115 -3.78 -5.92 -18.74
N GLY A 116 -5.04 -6.02 -19.21
CA GLY A 116 -5.38 -6.58 -20.52
C GLY A 116 -4.97 -5.75 -21.74
N PHE A 117 -4.30 -4.61 -21.57
CA PHE A 117 -3.87 -3.74 -22.65
C PHE A 117 -2.36 -3.48 -22.56
N GLU A 118 -1.64 -3.62 -23.67
CA GLU A 118 -0.20 -3.29 -23.74
C GLU A 118 0.09 -1.82 -23.47
N TRP A 119 -0.83 -0.93 -23.86
CA TRP A 119 -0.75 0.49 -23.57
C TRP A 119 -1.19 0.85 -22.14
N GLY A 120 -1.90 -0.06 -21.46
CA GLY A 120 -2.43 0.16 -20.12
C GLY A 120 -1.32 0.33 -19.08
N LEU A 121 -1.72 0.74 -17.86
CA LEU A 121 -0.84 0.81 -16.71
C LEU A 121 -0.56 -0.58 -16.13
N GLY A 122 -1.51 -1.50 -16.22
CA GLY A 122 -1.40 -2.83 -15.61
C GLY A 122 -1.35 -2.80 -14.08
N VAL A 123 -2.09 -1.87 -13.47
CA VAL A 123 -2.23 -1.75 -12.00
C VAL A 123 -3.45 -2.50 -11.47
N LEU A 124 -4.30 -3.02 -12.35
CA LEU A 124 -5.48 -3.83 -12.03
C LEU A 124 -5.43 -5.14 -12.83
N ASN A 125 -5.51 -6.29 -12.15
CA ASN A 125 -5.51 -7.63 -12.76
C ASN A 125 -6.84 -7.95 -13.47
N ALA A 126 -7.13 -7.18 -14.51
CA ALA A 126 -8.39 -7.20 -15.23
C ALA A 126 -8.17 -6.97 -16.72
N LYS A 127 -9.04 -7.58 -17.52
CA LYS A 127 -9.13 -7.35 -18.96
C LYS A 127 -10.58 -7.18 -19.38
N THR A 128 -10.79 -6.51 -20.50
CA THR A 128 -12.14 -6.35 -21.05
C THR A 128 -12.67 -7.64 -21.65
N VAL A 129 -13.98 -7.85 -21.54
CA VAL A 129 -14.66 -9.03 -22.12
C VAL A 129 -14.76 -8.97 -23.64
N SER A 130 -14.55 -7.80 -24.24
CA SER A 130 -14.59 -7.57 -25.69
C SER A 130 -13.72 -6.36 -26.07
N PRO A 131 -13.09 -6.35 -27.26
CA PRO A 131 -12.41 -5.16 -27.78
C PRO A 131 -13.38 -4.08 -28.29
N LYS A 132 -14.67 -4.42 -28.50
CA LYS A 132 -15.68 -3.46 -28.94
C LYS A 132 -16.17 -2.63 -27.74
N TRP A 133 -15.59 -1.46 -27.57
CA TRP A 133 -15.82 -0.58 -26.41
C TRP A 133 -17.04 0.33 -26.54
N ARG A 134 -17.53 0.62 -27.76
CA ARG A 134 -18.63 1.57 -28.04
C ARG A 134 -20.01 1.02 -27.66
N ARG A 135 -20.24 0.69 -26.38
CA ARG A 135 -21.48 0.06 -25.91
C ARG A 135 -22.71 0.96 -25.88
N GLY A 136 -22.51 2.26 -25.89
CA GLY A 136 -23.58 3.25 -25.79
C GLY A 136 -23.47 4.13 -24.55
N GLN A 137 -24.42 5.05 -24.43
CA GLN A 137 -24.55 5.97 -23.31
C GLN A 137 -25.98 5.94 -22.80
N GLY A 138 -26.15 6.00 -21.49
CA GLY A 138 -27.47 5.94 -20.86
C GLY A 138 -27.36 5.72 -19.35
N GLU A 139 -28.52 5.60 -18.71
CA GLU A 139 -28.57 5.10 -17.33
C GLU A 139 -28.51 3.58 -17.34
N VAL A 140 -27.74 3.01 -16.42
CA VAL A 140 -27.79 1.58 -16.07
C VAL A 140 -28.01 1.41 -14.58
N LYS A 141 -28.47 0.24 -14.16
CA LYS A 141 -28.65 -0.12 -12.75
C LYS A 141 -27.45 -0.89 -12.24
N ILE A 142 -27.07 -0.63 -10.99
CA ILE A 142 -26.02 -1.36 -10.27
C ILE A 142 -26.50 -1.80 -8.89
N ASP A 143 -25.94 -2.90 -8.42
CA ASP A 143 -26.08 -3.38 -7.04
C ASP A 143 -24.71 -3.61 -6.40
N GLY A 144 -24.64 -3.47 -5.07
CA GLY A 144 -23.50 -3.88 -4.27
C GLY A 144 -23.30 -3.02 -3.03
N GLN A 145 -22.07 -2.98 -2.54
CA GLN A 145 -21.67 -2.12 -1.46
C GLN A 145 -20.27 -1.56 -1.74
N ALA A 146 -20.15 -0.24 -1.76
CA ALA A 146 -18.89 0.45 -2.04
C ALA A 146 -18.60 1.44 -0.92
N PHE A 147 -17.48 1.25 -0.21
CA PHE A 147 -17.01 2.15 0.85
C PHE A 147 -18.06 2.45 1.94
N GLY A 148 -18.84 1.44 2.31
CA GLY A 148 -19.91 1.55 3.31
C GLY A 148 -21.26 2.02 2.76
N GLU A 149 -21.33 2.46 1.50
CA GLU A 149 -22.59 2.81 0.83
C GLU A 149 -23.24 1.58 0.21
N LYS A 150 -24.51 1.34 0.54
CA LYS A 150 -25.31 0.28 -0.08
C LYS A 150 -25.92 0.81 -1.38
N LEU A 151 -25.69 0.08 -2.47
CA LEU A 151 -26.21 0.37 -3.80
C LEU A 151 -27.21 -0.73 -4.13
N THR A 152 -28.49 -0.41 -4.20
CA THR A 152 -29.55 -1.36 -4.58
C THR A 152 -30.39 -0.75 -5.68
N ASP A 153 -30.48 -1.43 -6.82
CA ASP A 153 -31.13 -0.98 -8.05
C ASP A 153 -30.79 0.48 -8.39
N ARG A 154 -29.53 0.86 -8.15
CA ARG A 154 -29.13 2.26 -8.19
C ARG A 154 -28.88 2.65 -9.64
N GLY A 155 -29.67 3.59 -10.15
CA GLY A 155 -29.42 4.25 -11.42
C GLY A 155 -28.11 5.02 -11.41
N ILE A 156 -27.27 4.79 -12.42
CA ILE A 156 -25.99 5.45 -12.60
C ILE A 156 -25.72 5.74 -14.08
N ARG A 157 -25.11 6.90 -14.36
CA ARG A 157 -24.70 7.26 -15.71
C ARG A 157 -23.62 6.31 -16.21
N TYR A 158 -23.81 5.74 -17.39
CA TYR A 158 -22.83 4.93 -18.10
C TYR A 158 -22.57 5.51 -19.48
N SER A 159 -21.31 5.48 -19.92
CA SER A 159 -20.88 5.99 -21.23
C SER A 159 -19.68 5.21 -21.74
N ASN A 160 -19.93 4.05 -22.37
CA ASN A 160 -18.89 3.17 -22.93
C ASN A 160 -17.84 2.67 -21.93
N GLY A 161 -18.12 2.66 -20.62
CA GLY A 161 -17.18 2.19 -19.61
C GLY A 161 -16.80 0.71 -19.81
N PRO A 162 -15.62 0.28 -19.31
CA PRO A 162 -15.13 -1.07 -19.53
C PRO A 162 -16.03 -2.10 -18.85
N ILE A 163 -16.30 -3.20 -19.55
CA ILE A 163 -16.86 -4.41 -18.96
C ILE A 163 -15.71 -5.39 -18.77
N ILE A 164 -15.36 -5.64 -17.51
CA ILE A 164 -14.13 -6.34 -17.15
C ILE A 164 -14.38 -7.75 -16.61
N LYS A 165 -13.35 -8.59 -16.70
CA LYS A 165 -13.23 -9.88 -16.03
C LYS A 165 -11.80 -10.04 -15.50
N PRO A 166 -11.55 -10.98 -14.57
CA PRO A 166 -10.19 -11.30 -14.12
C PRO A 166 -9.27 -11.60 -15.30
N ASP A 167 -8.03 -11.12 -15.20
CA ASP A 167 -6.95 -11.49 -16.11
C ASP A 167 -6.09 -12.63 -15.52
N VAL A 168 -5.10 -13.11 -16.26
CA VAL A 168 -4.29 -14.30 -15.89
C VAL A 168 -2.91 -13.96 -15.33
N ARG A 169 -2.68 -12.69 -14.96
CA ARG A 169 -1.41 -12.22 -14.39
C ARG A 169 -1.25 -12.80 -12.98
N LYS A 170 -0.22 -13.61 -12.77
CA LYS A 170 0.09 -14.24 -11.46
C LYS A 170 0.84 -13.29 -10.52
N ASP A 171 1.46 -12.26 -11.06
CA ASP A 171 2.22 -11.24 -10.35
C ASP A 171 1.34 -10.11 -9.78
N LEU A 172 0.05 -10.09 -10.11
CA LEU A 172 -0.92 -9.11 -9.61
C LEU A 172 -1.98 -9.78 -8.73
N PRO A 173 -2.40 -9.14 -7.63
CA PRO A 173 -3.49 -9.65 -6.82
C PRO A 173 -4.83 -9.59 -7.59
N GLU A 174 -5.77 -10.44 -7.19
CA GLU A 174 -7.14 -10.38 -7.68
C GLU A 174 -7.83 -9.09 -7.20
N PHE A 175 -8.79 -8.60 -7.97
CA PHE A 175 -9.63 -7.49 -7.56
C PHE A 175 -10.88 -7.97 -6.81
N GLU A 176 -11.37 -7.13 -5.91
CA GLU A 176 -12.67 -7.29 -5.26
C GLU A 176 -13.73 -6.49 -6.00
N THR A 177 -14.88 -7.11 -6.27
CA THR A 177 -16.04 -6.41 -6.85
C THR A 177 -16.84 -5.73 -5.74
N LEU A 178 -16.94 -4.39 -5.82
CA LEU A 178 -17.74 -3.59 -4.90
C LEU A 178 -19.19 -3.44 -5.38
N ALA A 179 -19.37 -3.30 -6.69
CA ALA A 179 -20.69 -3.22 -7.31
C ALA A 179 -20.69 -3.91 -8.68
N SER A 180 -21.84 -4.47 -9.06
CA SER A 180 -22.07 -5.16 -10.33
C SER A 180 -23.17 -4.48 -11.13
N PHE A 181 -23.08 -4.52 -12.45
CA PHE A 181 -24.15 -4.09 -13.35
C PHE A 181 -25.36 -5.02 -13.27
N ARG A 182 -26.57 -4.45 -13.40
CA ARG A 182 -27.85 -5.18 -13.39
C ARG A 182 -28.68 -4.96 -14.65
N THR A 183 -28.46 -3.85 -15.34
CA THR A 183 -28.97 -3.66 -16.70
C THR A 183 -27.82 -3.54 -17.69
N GLU A 184 -28.14 -3.54 -18.98
CA GLU A 184 -27.17 -3.57 -20.06
C GLU A 184 -27.40 -2.46 -21.08
N LEU A 185 -26.30 -1.96 -21.65
CA LEU A 185 -26.27 -1.32 -22.95
C LEU A 185 -25.37 -2.13 -23.89
N ALA A 186 -25.92 -2.50 -25.05
CA ALA A 186 -25.23 -3.28 -26.08
C ALA A 186 -25.48 -2.69 -27.47
N LEU A 187 -25.12 -1.41 -27.66
CA LEU A 187 -25.18 -0.74 -28.96
C LEU A 187 -23.92 -1.00 -29.79
N ASN A 188 -23.93 -0.58 -31.06
CA ASN A 188 -22.78 -0.62 -31.99
C ASN A 188 -22.11 -2.01 -32.08
N ASP A 189 -22.93 -3.06 -32.24
CA ASP A 189 -22.50 -4.45 -32.40
C ASP A 189 -21.64 -5.00 -31.26
N THR A 190 -21.75 -4.39 -30.07
CA THR A 190 -21.11 -4.91 -28.86
C THR A 190 -21.85 -6.16 -28.36
N PRO A 191 -21.17 -7.15 -27.76
CA PRO A 191 -21.82 -8.39 -27.33
C PRO A 191 -22.98 -8.13 -26.36
N VAL A 192 -24.10 -8.83 -26.56
CA VAL A 192 -25.26 -8.81 -25.66
C VAL A 192 -25.07 -9.83 -24.53
N GLY A 193 -25.58 -9.54 -23.34
CA GLY A 193 -25.56 -10.42 -22.17
C GLY A 193 -24.25 -10.42 -21.37
N VAL A 194 -23.25 -9.61 -21.76
CA VAL A 194 -21.94 -9.62 -21.08
C VAL A 194 -21.82 -8.53 -20.01
N MET A 195 -22.71 -7.54 -20.02
CA MET A 195 -22.71 -6.47 -19.01
C MET A 195 -23.42 -6.89 -17.74
N VAL A 196 -24.57 -7.55 -17.82
CA VAL A 196 -25.35 -7.95 -16.63
C VAL A 196 -24.51 -8.86 -15.74
N ASN A 197 -24.52 -8.60 -14.44
CA ASN A 197 -23.74 -9.26 -13.39
C ASN A 197 -22.22 -9.10 -13.47
N SER A 198 -21.70 -8.37 -14.46
CA SER A 198 -20.27 -8.06 -14.51
C SER A 198 -19.89 -6.96 -13.49
N PRO A 199 -18.60 -6.86 -13.11
CA PRO A 199 -18.13 -5.81 -12.22
C PRO A 199 -18.33 -4.41 -12.81
N ALA A 200 -19.01 -3.54 -12.05
CA ALA A 200 -19.18 -2.12 -12.36
C ALA A 200 -18.14 -1.25 -11.62
N MET A 201 -17.85 -1.59 -10.37
CA MET A 201 -16.84 -0.93 -9.55
C MET A 201 -16.00 -1.98 -8.83
N VAL A 202 -14.68 -1.82 -8.86
CA VAL A 202 -13.75 -2.77 -8.25
C VAL A 202 -12.67 -2.04 -7.46
N ARG A 203 -12.08 -2.76 -6.51
CA ARG A 203 -10.87 -2.33 -5.80
C ARG A 203 -9.81 -3.42 -5.79
N ALA A 204 -8.55 -3.03 -5.73
CA ALA A 204 -7.42 -3.94 -5.62
C ALA A 204 -6.25 -3.25 -4.89
N SER A 205 -5.21 -4.01 -4.59
CA SER A 205 -3.89 -3.47 -4.25
C SER A 205 -2.96 -3.54 -5.46
N TYR A 206 -1.96 -2.66 -5.48
CA TYR A 206 -0.84 -2.74 -6.41
C TYR A 206 0.42 -2.29 -5.68
N GLY A 207 1.31 -3.24 -5.40
CA GLY A 207 2.37 -3.03 -4.40
C GLY A 207 1.78 -2.58 -3.06
N LEU A 208 2.31 -1.49 -2.52
CA LEU A 208 1.87 -0.87 -1.27
C LEU A 208 0.65 0.06 -1.45
N GLY A 209 0.23 0.34 -2.68
CA GLY A 209 -0.86 1.24 -3.01
C GLY A 209 -2.24 0.59 -3.04
N ARG A 210 -3.24 1.43 -3.27
CA ARG A 210 -4.64 1.04 -3.47
C ARG A 210 -5.14 1.49 -4.83
N VAL A 211 -5.90 0.64 -5.50
CA VAL A 211 -6.48 0.92 -6.81
C VAL A 211 -8.00 0.82 -6.68
N PHE A 212 -8.70 1.86 -7.10
CA PHE A 212 -10.15 1.85 -7.28
C PHE A 212 -10.48 2.21 -8.72
N THR A 213 -11.39 1.45 -9.33
CA THR A 213 -11.91 1.80 -10.65
C THR A 213 -13.42 1.73 -10.70
N SER A 214 -14.02 2.67 -11.40
CA SER A 214 -15.45 2.71 -11.72
C SER A 214 -15.63 2.71 -13.22
N SER A 215 -16.33 1.71 -13.76
CA SER A 215 -16.75 1.70 -15.16
C SER A 215 -17.81 2.77 -15.47
N PRO A 216 -18.90 2.89 -14.69
CA PRO A 216 -19.85 3.98 -14.83
C PRO A 216 -19.32 5.29 -14.21
N HIS A 217 -20.12 6.36 -14.27
CA HIS A 217 -19.75 7.72 -13.85
C HIS A 217 -20.45 8.15 -12.56
N PRO A 218 -19.99 7.73 -11.37
CA PRO A 218 -20.55 8.20 -10.11
C PRO A 218 -20.35 9.70 -9.91
N GLU A 219 -19.29 10.28 -10.46
CA GLU A 219 -18.98 11.72 -10.41
C GLU A 219 -19.96 12.57 -11.23
N GLN A 220 -20.67 11.96 -12.19
CA GLN A 220 -21.68 12.63 -13.01
C GLN A 220 -23.11 12.14 -12.70
N THR A 221 -23.32 11.50 -11.54
CA THR A 221 -24.63 10.97 -11.14
C THR A 221 -25.07 11.62 -9.85
N ALA A 222 -26.18 12.36 -9.89
CA ALA A 222 -26.73 13.06 -8.74
C ALA A 222 -26.97 12.11 -7.56
N GLY A 223 -26.46 12.46 -6.38
CA GLY A 223 -26.56 11.69 -5.15
C GLY A 223 -25.46 10.62 -4.98
N LEU A 224 -24.51 10.51 -5.91
CA LEU A 224 -23.34 9.62 -5.78
C LEU A 224 -22.02 10.39 -5.54
N GLU A 225 -22.07 11.71 -5.36
CA GLU A 225 -20.92 12.54 -4.99
C GLU A 225 -20.23 12.05 -3.70
N PRO A 226 -20.97 11.67 -2.62
CA PRO A 226 -20.34 11.14 -1.41
C PRO A 226 -19.57 9.84 -1.65
N LEU A 227 -19.99 9.02 -2.62
CA LEU A 227 -19.29 7.79 -2.99
C LEU A 227 -17.91 8.11 -3.57
N VAL A 228 -17.80 9.16 -4.40
CA VAL A 228 -16.54 9.61 -4.99
C VAL A 228 -15.59 10.09 -3.90
N GLU A 229 -16.07 10.89 -2.95
CA GLU A 229 -15.28 11.30 -1.78
C GLU A 229 -14.77 10.09 -0.99
N LYS A 230 -15.66 9.14 -0.67
CA LYS A 230 -15.29 7.95 0.11
C LYS A 230 -14.27 7.08 -0.63
N ALA A 231 -14.38 6.97 -1.96
CA ALA A 231 -13.40 6.29 -2.78
C ALA A 231 -12.03 6.98 -2.72
N VAL A 232 -11.99 8.31 -2.87
CA VAL A 232 -10.76 9.12 -2.75
C VAL A 232 -10.11 8.91 -1.38
N ARG A 233 -10.89 8.99 -0.29
CA ARG A 233 -10.38 8.78 1.08
C ARG A 233 -9.85 7.36 1.30
N TRP A 234 -10.57 6.34 0.82
CA TRP A 234 -10.11 4.96 0.92
C TRP A 234 -8.82 4.74 0.11
N THR A 235 -8.73 5.32 -1.09
CA THR A 235 -7.59 5.16 -2.00
C THR A 235 -6.34 5.90 -1.53
N ALA A 236 -6.46 7.08 -0.95
CA ALA A 236 -5.33 7.87 -0.44
C ALA A 236 -4.52 7.14 0.64
N ARG A 237 -5.18 6.27 1.43
CA ARG A 237 -4.70 5.77 2.73
C ARG A 237 -4.31 6.89 3.70
N SER A 238 -4.32 6.61 4.99
CA SER A 238 -3.66 7.48 5.97
C SER A 238 -2.15 7.30 5.84
N LYS A 239 -1.44 8.39 5.51
CA LYS A 239 0.03 8.44 5.52
C LYS A 239 0.56 8.90 6.87
N GLY A 240 1.80 8.56 7.16
CA GLY A 240 2.52 8.99 8.36
C GLY A 240 2.68 7.89 9.42
N LEU A 241 3.29 8.27 10.54
CA LEU A 241 3.64 7.33 11.61
C LEU A 241 2.40 6.59 12.11
N ASN A 242 2.41 5.27 11.95
CA ASN A 242 1.38 4.42 12.52
C ASN A 242 1.69 4.19 14.00
N GLU A 243 1.26 5.09 14.87
CA GLU A 243 1.52 5.03 16.31
C GLU A 243 1.07 3.71 16.94
N GLU A 244 -0.06 3.17 16.48
CA GLU A 244 -0.60 1.90 16.98
C GLU A 244 0.28 0.71 16.54
N LEU A 245 0.85 0.73 15.33
CA LEU A 245 1.86 -0.24 14.89
C LEU A 245 3.07 -0.22 15.82
N TRP A 246 3.61 0.96 16.10
CA TRP A 246 4.82 1.09 16.93
C TRP A 246 4.56 0.75 18.39
N LYS A 247 3.43 1.18 18.95
CA LYS A 247 2.97 0.77 20.27
C LYS A 247 2.90 -0.76 20.40
N ARG A 248 2.38 -1.47 19.40
CA ARG A 248 2.31 -2.95 19.40
C ARG A 248 3.67 -3.61 19.33
N LEU A 249 4.57 -3.08 18.49
CA LEU A 249 5.94 -3.59 18.34
C LEU A 249 6.79 -3.34 19.59
N GLU A 250 6.70 -2.15 20.19
CA GLU A 250 7.44 -1.82 21.41
C GLU A 250 6.93 -2.60 22.63
N ALA A 251 5.62 -2.88 22.69
CA ALA A 251 5.02 -3.78 23.69
C ALA A 251 5.42 -5.25 23.53
N MET A 252 6.33 -5.58 22.62
CA MET A 252 7.01 -6.88 22.58
C MET A 252 8.31 -6.90 23.38
N GLU A 253 8.80 -5.76 23.87
CA GLU A 253 9.96 -5.66 24.77
C GLU A 253 11.16 -6.50 24.29
N VAL A 254 11.53 -6.38 23.01
CA VAL A 254 12.60 -7.18 22.41
C VAL A 254 13.95 -7.01 23.13
N ASP A 255 14.17 -5.87 23.80
CA ASP A 255 15.31 -5.62 24.65
C ASP A 255 15.38 -6.51 25.91
N LYS A 256 14.26 -7.13 26.30
CA LYS A 256 14.13 -8.02 27.47
C LYS A 256 13.79 -9.47 27.12
N LEU A 257 13.19 -9.69 25.96
CA LEU A 257 12.74 -11.00 25.47
C LEU A 257 13.56 -11.44 24.24
N TRP A 258 13.46 -12.71 23.83
CA TRP A 258 14.34 -13.28 22.79
C TRP A 258 15.83 -13.09 23.09
N LEU A 259 16.20 -13.26 24.37
CA LEU A 259 17.56 -13.03 24.83
C LEU A 259 18.55 -13.99 24.15
N PRO A 260 19.73 -13.51 23.73
CA PRO A 260 20.74 -14.39 23.15
C PRO A 260 21.27 -15.38 24.18
N GLY A 261 21.63 -16.59 23.74
CA GLY A 261 22.18 -17.63 24.61
C GLY A 261 21.13 -18.36 25.45
N ALA A 262 19.86 -18.35 25.04
CA ALA A 262 18.82 -19.24 25.56
C ALA A 262 18.14 -20.01 24.42
N ILE A 263 17.40 -21.08 24.75
CA ILE A 263 16.35 -21.58 23.87
C ILE A 263 15.07 -20.86 24.28
N VAL A 264 14.38 -20.23 23.35
CA VAL A 264 13.18 -19.42 23.61
C VAL A 264 11.97 -19.99 22.90
N ASP A 265 10.78 -19.77 23.46
CA ASP A 265 9.54 -19.89 22.72
C ASP A 265 9.51 -18.78 21.66
N TRP A 266 9.30 -19.15 20.39
CA TRP A 266 9.49 -18.20 19.30
C TRP A 266 8.44 -17.09 19.31
N LYS A 267 7.22 -17.35 19.79
CA LYS A 267 6.10 -16.38 19.82
C LYS A 267 6.22 -15.36 20.94
N THR A 268 6.63 -15.82 22.12
CA THR A 268 6.69 -15.00 23.34
C THR A 268 8.08 -14.48 23.64
N GLY A 269 9.12 -15.11 23.11
CA GLY A 269 10.52 -14.77 23.42
C GLY A 269 10.98 -15.21 24.80
N LEU A 270 10.13 -15.91 25.57
CA LEU A 270 10.46 -16.39 26.91
C LEU A 270 11.42 -17.59 26.84
N PRO A 271 12.44 -17.68 27.71
CA PRO A 271 13.29 -18.85 27.82
C PRO A 271 12.48 -20.11 28.15
N THR A 272 12.78 -21.23 27.50
CA THR A 272 12.12 -22.53 27.74
C THR A 272 12.76 -23.32 28.89
N GLY A 273 13.92 -22.87 29.40
CA GLY A 273 14.73 -23.59 30.38
C GLY A 273 15.54 -24.76 29.80
N GLN A 274 15.44 -25.04 28.49
CA GLN A 274 16.22 -26.09 27.85
C GLN A 274 17.70 -25.69 27.73
N ALA A 275 18.59 -26.64 28.00
CA ALA A 275 20.03 -26.45 27.90
C ALA A 275 20.49 -26.34 26.43
N ILE A 276 21.38 -25.39 26.16
CA ILE A 276 22.06 -25.27 24.87
C ILE A 276 23.13 -26.35 24.78
N LYS A 277 23.00 -27.24 23.79
CA LYS A 277 23.96 -28.34 23.56
C LYS A 277 25.28 -27.90 22.94
N ASP A 278 25.29 -26.74 22.29
CA ASP A 278 26.49 -26.13 21.69
C ASP A 278 26.74 -24.73 22.28
N ALA A 279 27.50 -24.67 23.37
CA ALA A 279 27.84 -23.42 24.06
C ALA A 279 28.78 -22.49 23.27
N LYS A 280 29.35 -22.96 22.15
CA LYS A 280 30.27 -22.14 21.32
C LYS A 280 29.52 -21.21 20.37
N SER A 281 28.27 -21.52 20.01
CA SER A 281 27.45 -20.65 19.16
C SER A 281 26.65 -19.67 20.02
N LYS A 282 26.77 -18.36 19.73
CA LYS A 282 25.87 -17.34 20.29
C LYS A 282 24.52 -17.48 19.60
N HIS A 283 23.62 -18.27 20.19
CA HIS A 283 22.24 -18.42 19.72
C HIS A 283 21.56 -17.05 19.78
N THR A 284 21.13 -16.54 18.63
CA THR A 284 20.35 -15.29 18.53
C THR A 284 19.03 -15.62 17.85
N HIS A 285 18.03 -14.75 18.01
CA HIS A 285 16.64 -15.10 17.71
C HIS A 285 15.96 -14.10 16.77
N CYS A 286 16.73 -13.42 15.94
CA CYS A 286 16.27 -12.38 15.01
C CYS A 286 15.07 -12.82 14.15
N SER A 287 15.15 -14.00 13.53
CA SER A 287 14.08 -14.57 12.69
C SER A 287 12.83 -14.96 13.46
N GLN A 288 12.98 -15.43 14.71
CA GLN A 288 11.87 -15.77 15.59
C GLN A 288 11.16 -14.50 16.09
N PHE A 289 11.92 -13.47 16.48
CA PHE A 289 11.37 -12.17 16.86
C PHE A 289 10.57 -11.54 15.70
N VAL A 290 11.15 -11.51 14.49
CA VAL A 290 10.46 -10.98 13.30
C VAL A 290 9.20 -11.80 13.01
N ALA A 291 9.26 -13.13 13.08
CA ALA A 291 8.09 -13.99 12.90
C ALA A 291 6.97 -13.71 13.91
N ALA A 292 7.31 -13.53 15.19
CA ALA A 292 6.36 -13.19 16.25
C ALA A 292 5.76 -11.80 16.05
N ALA A 293 6.60 -10.83 15.65
CA ALA A 293 6.19 -9.45 15.42
C ALA A 293 5.21 -9.36 14.25
N THR A 294 5.51 -10.03 13.13
CA THR A 294 4.59 -10.04 11.98
C THR A 294 3.31 -10.80 12.34
N GLU A 295 3.38 -11.91 13.09
CA GLU A 295 2.19 -12.64 13.59
C GLU A 295 1.27 -11.74 14.41
N ARG A 296 1.84 -10.98 15.36
CA ARG A 296 1.09 -10.05 16.21
C ARG A 296 0.38 -8.95 15.42
N LEU A 297 0.88 -8.64 14.22
CA LEU A 297 0.33 -7.65 13.31
C LEU A 297 -0.60 -8.25 12.24
N GLY A 298 -0.85 -9.56 12.28
CA GLY A 298 -1.66 -10.25 11.25
C GLY A 298 -0.96 -10.36 9.89
N VAL A 299 0.36 -10.16 9.85
CA VAL A 299 1.18 -10.26 8.64
C VAL A 299 1.92 -11.60 8.64
N TYR A 300 1.87 -12.31 7.53
CA TYR A 300 2.60 -13.57 7.39
C TYR A 300 4.03 -13.31 6.88
N VAL A 301 4.99 -13.93 7.54
CA VAL A 301 6.34 -14.20 7.04
C VAL A 301 6.63 -15.67 7.37
N LEU A 302 7.49 -16.32 6.58
CA LEU A 302 7.86 -17.72 6.85
C LEU A 302 8.31 -17.89 8.31
N ARG A 303 7.67 -18.83 9.02
CA ARG A 303 7.84 -19.00 10.47
C ARG A 303 7.48 -20.44 10.91
N PRO A 304 7.72 -20.83 12.16
CA PRO A 304 7.22 -22.08 12.69
C PRO A 304 5.68 -22.11 12.79
N PRO A 305 5.04 -23.28 12.63
CA PRO A 305 5.65 -24.60 12.38
C PRO A 305 6.00 -24.87 10.91
N GLU A 306 5.63 -24.02 9.96
CA GLU A 306 5.85 -24.24 8.53
C GLU A 306 7.34 -24.32 8.16
N HIS A 307 8.20 -23.68 8.95
CA HIS A 307 9.65 -23.86 8.89
C HIS A 307 10.25 -23.91 10.30
N GLY A 308 11.24 -24.78 10.52
CA GLY A 308 11.96 -24.86 11.80
C GLY A 308 12.79 -23.61 12.10
N VAL A 309 13.21 -23.43 13.35
CA VAL A 309 13.95 -22.23 13.79
C VAL A 309 15.41 -22.19 13.29
N VAL A 310 15.98 -23.36 12.95
CA VAL A 310 17.34 -23.49 12.44
C VAL A 310 17.43 -22.87 11.04
N LEU A 311 18.38 -21.96 10.84
CA LEU A 311 18.60 -21.22 9.58
C LEU A 311 17.38 -20.44 9.06
N LEU A 312 16.39 -20.18 9.92
CA LEU A 312 15.14 -19.53 9.53
C LEU A 312 15.35 -18.14 8.91
N ALA A 313 16.38 -17.38 9.31
CA ALA A 313 16.67 -16.08 8.71
C ALA A 313 17.02 -16.19 7.20
N ASN A 314 17.77 -17.22 6.82
CA ASN A 314 18.08 -17.49 5.40
C ASN A 314 16.82 -17.90 4.63
N ALA A 315 16.00 -18.77 5.23
CA ALA A 315 14.75 -19.21 4.63
C ALA A 315 13.74 -18.05 4.47
N GLN A 316 13.67 -17.14 5.45
CA GLN A 316 12.87 -15.92 5.38
C GLN A 316 13.36 -14.99 4.27
N PHE A 317 14.67 -14.83 4.09
CA PHE A 317 15.23 -14.06 2.96
C PHE A 317 14.76 -14.62 1.62
N ASP A 318 14.91 -15.93 1.40
CA ASP A 318 14.51 -16.58 0.14
C ASP A 318 12.99 -16.50 -0.06
N TRP A 319 12.21 -16.69 1.00
CA TRP A 319 10.76 -16.62 0.96
C TRP A 319 10.24 -15.22 0.65
N LEU A 320 10.83 -14.17 1.23
CA LEU A 320 10.46 -12.77 0.95
C LEU A 320 10.65 -12.41 -0.53
N ALA A 321 11.70 -12.95 -1.18
CA ALA A 321 11.97 -12.76 -2.60
C ALA A 321 11.05 -13.57 -3.53
N SER A 322 10.40 -14.61 -2.99
CA SER A 322 9.59 -15.56 -3.75
C SER A 322 8.21 -15.00 -4.13
N ASP A 323 7.51 -15.69 -5.05
CA ASP A 323 6.12 -15.38 -5.37
C ASP A 323 5.16 -15.60 -4.19
N ALA A 324 5.52 -16.48 -3.24
CA ALA A 324 4.75 -16.64 -2.01
C ALA A 324 4.85 -15.39 -1.13
N GLY A 325 6.03 -14.78 -1.01
CA GLY A 325 6.24 -13.51 -0.31
C GLY A 325 5.44 -12.37 -0.94
N LYS A 326 5.50 -12.24 -2.27
CA LYS A 326 4.71 -11.26 -3.03
C LYS A 326 3.20 -11.47 -2.83
N LYS A 327 2.73 -12.72 -2.93
CA LYS A 327 1.32 -13.08 -2.72
C LYS A 327 0.86 -12.80 -1.29
N ALA A 328 1.76 -12.91 -0.32
CA ALA A 328 1.47 -12.54 1.06
C ALA A 328 1.35 -11.02 1.25
N GLY A 329 1.79 -10.20 0.29
CA GLY A 329 1.71 -8.74 0.31
C GLY A 329 3.05 -8.01 0.50
N TRP A 330 4.18 -8.72 0.49
CA TRP A 330 5.50 -8.11 0.62
C TRP A 330 5.97 -7.48 -0.69
N VAL A 331 6.49 -6.27 -0.59
CA VAL A 331 7.02 -5.48 -1.71
C VAL A 331 8.50 -5.22 -1.48
N ALA A 332 9.35 -5.65 -2.41
CA ALA A 332 10.77 -5.35 -2.38
C ALA A 332 11.01 -3.85 -2.55
N LEU A 333 11.92 -3.29 -1.75
CA LEU A 333 12.35 -1.90 -1.83
C LEU A 333 13.77 -1.84 -2.39
N LYS A 334 14.08 -0.74 -3.07
CA LYS A 334 15.35 -0.53 -3.77
C LYS A 334 16.53 -0.46 -2.82
N ASP A 335 16.39 0.28 -1.73
CA ASP A 335 17.50 0.59 -0.83
C ASP A 335 17.03 1.01 0.57
N GLY A 336 18.01 1.31 1.43
CA GLY A 336 17.77 1.74 2.81
C GLY A 336 17.04 3.09 2.93
N ALA A 337 17.12 3.96 1.91
CA ALA A 337 16.40 5.24 1.92
C ALA A 337 14.91 5.03 1.62
N GLU A 338 14.59 4.16 0.65
CA GLU A 338 13.21 3.74 0.41
C GLU A 338 12.64 2.95 1.60
N ALA A 339 13.44 2.11 2.25
CA ALA A 339 13.07 1.44 3.50
C ALA A 339 12.72 2.42 4.62
N GLN A 340 13.54 3.47 4.79
CA GLN A 340 13.28 4.52 5.79
C GLN A 340 11.99 5.28 5.47
N ALA A 341 11.77 5.62 4.19
CA ALA A 341 10.59 6.34 3.74
C ALA A 341 9.31 5.51 3.94
N ALA A 342 9.34 4.22 3.59
CA ALA A 342 8.22 3.31 3.81
C ALA A 342 7.90 3.13 5.30
N ALA A 343 8.92 3.02 6.16
CA ALA A 343 8.69 2.96 7.61
C ALA A 343 8.08 4.26 8.16
N ASN A 344 8.52 5.42 7.67
CA ASN A 344 7.94 6.73 8.00
C ASN A 344 6.49 6.87 7.52
N ASP A 345 6.13 6.20 6.42
CA ASP A 345 4.75 6.09 5.90
C ASP A 345 3.89 5.05 6.66
N GLY A 346 4.37 4.55 7.80
CA GLY A 346 3.62 3.61 8.64
C GLY A 346 3.55 2.19 8.09
N ARG A 347 4.44 1.82 7.16
CA ARG A 347 4.59 0.43 6.68
C ARG A 347 5.44 -0.37 7.66
N LEU A 348 5.14 -1.67 7.75
CA LEU A 348 6.07 -2.61 8.36
C LEU A 348 7.18 -2.89 7.36
N VAL A 349 8.43 -2.66 7.74
CA VAL A 349 9.58 -2.84 6.86
C VAL A 349 10.57 -3.80 7.49
N LEU A 350 11.02 -4.78 6.73
CA LEU A 350 12.05 -5.74 7.14
C LEU A 350 13.34 -5.46 6.38
N ALA A 351 14.46 -5.51 7.10
CA ALA A 351 15.79 -5.65 6.52
C ALA A 351 16.21 -7.11 6.69
N SER A 352 16.58 -7.79 5.60
CA SER A 352 16.91 -9.22 5.59
C SER A 352 18.21 -9.47 4.87
N LEU A 353 19.03 -10.36 5.40
CA LEU A 353 20.29 -10.79 4.82
C LEU A 353 20.43 -12.31 4.95
N LYS A 354 20.74 -12.97 3.84
CA LYS A 354 21.13 -14.38 3.80
C LYS A 354 22.63 -14.51 3.97
N ASN A 355 23.07 -15.49 4.77
CA ASN A 355 24.50 -15.80 4.88
C ASN A 355 25.00 -16.49 3.60
N PRO A 356 26.14 -16.07 3.03
CA PRO A 356 26.76 -16.78 1.90
C PRO A 356 27.17 -18.21 2.24
N ASP A 357 27.52 -18.47 3.50
CA ASP A 357 27.80 -19.81 4.03
C ASP A 357 26.46 -20.47 4.41
N PRO A 358 26.02 -21.53 3.70
CA PRO A 358 24.70 -22.13 3.91
C PRO A 358 24.57 -22.82 5.28
N THR A 359 25.68 -23.06 5.98
CA THR A 359 25.69 -23.65 7.32
C THR A 359 25.51 -22.61 8.43
N LYS A 360 25.56 -21.32 8.09
CA LYS A 360 25.46 -20.21 9.04
C LYS A 360 24.16 -19.46 8.84
N SER A 361 23.60 -18.96 9.94
CA SER A 361 22.42 -18.11 9.88
C SER A 361 22.78 -16.74 9.29
N GLY A 362 21.86 -16.22 8.48
CA GLY A 362 21.78 -14.81 8.15
C GLY A 362 21.15 -14.01 9.29
N HIS A 363 20.65 -12.82 8.96
CA HIS A 363 20.08 -11.90 9.93
C HIS A 363 18.87 -11.14 9.35
N ILE A 364 17.89 -10.85 10.20
CA ILE A 364 16.67 -10.14 9.81
C ILE A 364 16.20 -9.23 10.95
N ALA A 365 15.75 -8.02 10.62
CA ALA A 365 15.35 -7.01 11.59
C ALA A 365 14.18 -6.16 11.06
N ILE A 366 13.50 -5.45 11.97
CA ILE A 366 12.44 -4.51 11.60
C ILE A 366 13.04 -3.12 11.47
N VAL A 367 12.87 -2.47 10.32
CA VAL A 367 13.28 -1.09 10.09
C VAL A 367 12.31 -0.14 10.80
N ARG A 368 12.87 0.85 11.50
CA ARG A 368 12.14 1.86 12.26
C ARG A 368 12.02 3.18 11.48
N PRO A 369 10.94 3.95 11.71
CA PRO A 369 10.86 5.34 11.33
C PRO A 369 12.01 6.15 11.91
N GLY A 370 12.41 7.18 11.18
CA GLY A 370 13.61 7.95 11.43
C GLY A 370 13.76 9.10 10.43
N ASN A 371 14.59 10.07 10.79
CA ASN A 371 14.80 11.32 10.06
C ASN A 371 16.26 11.49 9.60
N LYS A 372 17.00 10.39 9.44
CA LYS A 372 18.37 10.42 8.92
C LYS A 372 18.38 11.02 7.52
N ASP A 373 19.33 11.92 7.29
CA ASP A 373 19.62 12.43 5.96
C ASP A 373 20.30 11.36 5.08
N THR A 374 20.55 11.72 3.82
CA THR A 374 21.15 10.83 2.83
C THR A 374 22.55 10.34 3.24
N ASP A 375 23.37 11.20 3.86
CA ASP A 375 24.74 10.86 4.23
C ASP A 375 24.77 9.89 5.42
N LEU A 376 23.95 10.14 6.44
CA LEU A 376 23.79 9.24 7.58
C LEU A 376 23.17 7.90 7.15
N LEU A 377 22.18 7.90 6.24
CA LEU A 377 21.61 6.67 5.70
C LEU A 377 22.66 5.86 4.92
N ALA A 378 23.49 6.50 4.10
CA ALA A 378 24.58 5.82 3.39
C ALA A 378 25.61 5.21 4.37
N LYS A 379 25.96 5.96 5.42
CA LYS A 379 26.95 5.56 6.42
C LYS A 379 26.46 4.46 7.34
N GLU A 380 25.21 4.50 7.79
CA GLU A 380 24.73 3.65 8.90
C GLU A 380 23.56 2.74 8.54
N GLY A 381 22.89 3.02 7.43
CA GLY A 381 21.55 2.52 7.12
C GLY A 381 20.47 3.12 8.03
N PRO A 382 19.20 2.77 7.78
CA PRO A 382 18.10 3.15 8.64
C PRO A 382 18.26 2.57 10.05
N ASP A 383 17.51 3.11 11.01
CA ASP A 383 17.43 2.50 12.33
C ASP A 383 16.58 1.24 12.30
N ILE A 384 16.91 0.27 13.16
CA ILE A 384 16.25 -1.02 13.26
C ILE A 384 15.93 -1.39 14.71
N MET A 385 14.93 -2.25 14.87
CA MET A 385 14.59 -3.01 16.05
C MET A 385 15.00 -4.47 15.82
N GLN A 386 15.71 -5.11 16.76
CA GLN A 386 16.24 -6.46 16.55
C GLN A 386 16.39 -7.30 17.83
N ALA A 387 16.33 -8.62 17.64
CA ALA A 387 16.83 -9.64 18.57
C ALA A 387 18.14 -10.24 18.03
N GLY A 388 19.29 -9.70 18.43
CA GLY A 388 20.60 -10.02 17.86
C GLY A 388 21.61 -10.48 18.91
N GLY A 389 22.90 -10.30 18.63
CA GLY A 389 23.94 -10.48 19.65
C GLY A 389 23.80 -9.50 20.83
N THR A 390 23.11 -8.38 20.57
CA THR A 390 22.58 -7.47 21.59
C THR A 390 21.22 -7.03 21.09
N ASN A 391 20.18 -7.34 21.87
CA ASN A 391 18.83 -6.92 21.54
C ASN A 391 18.72 -5.40 21.65
N ALA A 392 17.90 -4.79 20.81
CA ALA A 392 17.74 -3.35 20.79
C ALA A 392 16.35 -2.96 20.29
N LEU A 393 15.69 -2.10 21.06
CA LEU A 393 14.51 -1.38 20.59
C LEU A 393 14.88 -0.43 19.44
N ARG A 394 16.10 0.14 19.45
CA ARG A 394 16.66 0.94 18.37
C ARG A 394 18.18 0.81 18.30
N THR A 395 18.70 0.54 17.11
CA THR A 395 20.12 0.61 16.75
C THR A 395 20.23 0.92 15.27
N THR A 396 21.41 1.29 14.77
CA THR A 396 21.62 1.44 13.32
C THR A 396 21.66 0.08 12.64
N LEU A 397 21.24 0.03 11.36
CA LEU A 397 21.28 -1.18 10.55
C LEU A 397 22.68 -1.80 10.54
N ARG A 398 23.72 -1.02 10.21
CA ARG A 398 25.09 -1.56 10.15
C ARG A 398 25.56 -2.09 11.50
N LYS A 399 25.19 -1.45 12.63
CA LYS A 399 25.55 -1.96 13.96
C LYS A 399 24.83 -3.28 14.27
N GLY A 400 23.55 -3.41 13.95
CA GLY A 400 22.82 -4.66 14.19
C GLY A 400 23.28 -5.81 13.29
N PHE A 401 23.58 -5.52 12.02
CA PHE A 401 24.15 -6.46 11.06
C PHE A 401 25.68 -6.58 11.20
N GLY A 402 26.27 -6.19 12.34
CA GLY A 402 27.71 -6.05 12.53
C GLY A 402 28.53 -7.35 12.40
N ASN A 403 27.88 -8.52 12.40
CA ASN A 403 28.51 -9.81 12.11
C ASN A 403 28.61 -10.13 10.61
N HIS A 404 28.05 -9.26 9.75
CA HIS A 404 27.94 -9.42 8.30
C HIS A 404 28.50 -8.20 7.54
N LYS A 405 29.63 -7.66 8.01
CA LYS A 405 30.21 -6.42 7.46
C LYS A 405 30.56 -6.50 5.97
N LYS A 406 30.91 -7.70 5.48
CA LYS A 406 31.30 -7.91 4.09
C LYS A 406 30.08 -8.02 3.16
N GLU A 407 28.91 -8.24 3.73
CA GLU A 407 27.66 -8.52 3.02
C GLU A 407 26.64 -7.37 3.16
N TYR A 408 27.04 -6.19 3.64
CA TYR A 408 26.13 -5.06 3.80
C TYR A 408 25.38 -4.67 2.52
N ASP A 409 26.05 -4.78 1.36
CA ASP A 409 25.44 -4.44 0.07
C ASP A 409 24.44 -5.52 -0.41
N GLN A 410 24.34 -6.65 0.33
CA GLN A 410 23.39 -7.73 0.07
C GLN A 410 22.15 -7.67 0.99
N ILE A 411 22.04 -6.65 1.85
CA ILE A 411 20.85 -6.45 2.69
C ILE A 411 19.68 -6.08 1.78
N ALA A 412 18.66 -6.92 1.76
CA ALA A 412 17.42 -6.68 1.04
C ALA A 412 16.36 -6.09 1.97
N PHE A 413 15.53 -5.20 1.42
CA PHE A 413 14.45 -4.53 2.17
C PHE A 413 13.09 -4.89 1.59
N TYR A 414 12.12 -5.14 2.48
CA TYR A 414 10.75 -5.47 2.09
C TYR A 414 9.76 -4.72 2.94
N ALA A 415 8.79 -4.06 2.32
CA ALA A 415 7.67 -3.42 3.01
C ALA A 415 6.39 -4.25 2.93
N HIS A 416 5.56 -4.09 3.93
CA HIS A 416 4.22 -4.64 3.99
C HIS A 416 3.24 -3.60 4.57
N VAL A 417 2.02 -3.60 4.04
CA VAL A 417 0.93 -2.79 4.58
C VAL A 417 0.37 -3.47 5.83
N VAL A 418 0.24 -2.74 6.93
CA VAL A 418 -0.44 -3.26 8.13
C VAL A 418 -1.84 -2.64 8.22
N GLU A 419 -2.87 -3.46 8.10
CA GLU A 419 -4.26 -3.05 8.34
C GLU A 419 -4.58 -3.36 9.82
N LEU A 420 -4.36 -2.39 10.70
CA LEU A 420 -4.78 -2.50 12.10
C LEU A 420 -6.25 -2.07 12.19
N PRO A 421 -7.12 -2.86 12.84
CA PRO A 421 -8.47 -2.38 13.13
C PRO A 421 -8.37 -1.08 13.93
N ALA A 422 -9.27 -0.12 13.65
CA ALA A 422 -9.39 1.07 14.49
C ALA A 422 -9.53 0.63 15.95
N ALA A 423 -8.80 1.30 16.85
CA ALA A 423 -8.96 1.07 18.28
C ALA A 423 -10.45 1.19 18.61
N LYS A 424 -11.02 0.13 19.20
CA LYS A 424 -12.41 0.13 19.64
C LYS A 424 -12.59 1.08 20.83
#